data_AF-A0A373LDQ6-F1
#
_entry.id   AF-A0A373LDQ6-F1
#
_cell.length_a   1.000
_cell.length_b   1.000
_cell.length_c   1.000
_cell.angle_alpha   90.00
_cell.angle_beta   90.00
_cell.angle_gamma   90.00
#
_symmetry.space_group_name_H-M   'P 1'
#
loop_
_entity.id
_entity.type
_entity.pdbx_description
1 polymer ?
#
loop_
_entity_poly.entity_id
_entity_poly.type
_entity_poly.pdbx_seq_one_letter_code
_entity_poly.pdbx_strand_id
1 'polypeptide(L)'
;MFYKGELQPLDNEFKYDGGNIYYVRSRLGYNTAQDYCVNGFAFRSYLEKNNYYNVLSSGPEIMQNIEWLLGINGMISDYCNNSKYYCMEYLIPLSEVIFDINNPPKTDCEKTVEFLKQVILRLYDEWIESSFICDENLILRLSDDAHIKSEWFVEIEEL
;
A
#
# COMPACT_ATOMS: atom_id res chain seq x y z
N MET A 1 1.49 7.89 -23.10
CA MET A 1 2.81 7.45 -22.55
C MET A 1 3.75 7.18 -23.72
N PHE A 2 5.05 7.48 -23.63
CA PHE A 2 6.00 7.13 -24.72
C PHE A 2 6.74 5.83 -24.40
N TYR A 3 6.82 4.91 -25.37
CA TYR A 3 7.56 3.66 -25.26
C TYR A 3 8.17 3.28 -26.61
N LYS A 4 9.47 2.93 -26.61
CA LYS A 4 10.24 2.58 -27.82
C LYS A 4 10.12 3.60 -28.97
N GLY A 5 10.07 4.89 -28.62
CA GLY A 5 9.98 5.98 -29.60
C GLY A 5 8.57 6.24 -30.13
N GLU A 6 7.56 5.49 -29.67
CA GLU A 6 6.17 5.64 -30.11
C GLU A 6 5.27 6.10 -28.97
N LEU A 7 4.31 6.97 -29.31
CA LEU A 7 3.25 7.36 -28.38
C LEU A 7 2.28 6.18 -28.23
N GLN A 8 2.16 5.70 -27.00
CA GLN A 8 1.18 4.73 -26.55
C GLN A 8 -0.08 5.48 -26.05
N PRO A 9 -1.17 5.42 -26.82
CA PRO A 9 -2.43 6.09 -26.49
C PRO A 9 -3.10 5.36 -25.34
N LEU A 10 -3.27 6.05 -24.21
CA LEU A 10 -3.92 5.49 -23.03
C LEU A 10 -5.45 5.73 -23.04
N ASP A 11 -5.99 6.30 -24.10
CA ASP A 11 -7.41 6.55 -24.32
C ASP A 11 -8.11 5.46 -25.15
N ASN A 12 -7.35 4.51 -25.72
CA ASN A 12 -7.89 3.41 -26.49
C ASN A 12 -7.78 2.08 -25.73
N GLU A 13 -8.84 1.72 -25.00
CA GLU A 13 -8.89 0.49 -24.20
C GLU A 13 -8.83 -0.78 -25.06
N PHE A 14 -9.29 -0.72 -26.31
CA PHE A 14 -9.26 -1.86 -27.26
C PHE A 14 -7.87 -2.11 -27.85
N LYS A 15 -6.90 -1.21 -27.63
CA LYS A 15 -5.53 -1.41 -28.12
C LYS A 15 -4.78 -2.49 -27.33
N TYR A 16 -5.21 -2.77 -26.10
CA TYR A 16 -4.45 -3.57 -25.16
C TYR A 16 -5.25 -4.80 -24.71
N ASP A 17 -4.63 -5.97 -24.79
CA ASP A 17 -5.24 -7.25 -24.43
C ASP A 17 -5.06 -7.60 -22.95
N GLY A 18 -4.35 -6.77 -22.17
CA GLY A 18 -4.07 -7.01 -20.76
C GLY A 18 -3.77 -5.73 -19.97
N GLY A 19 -3.91 -5.80 -18.65
CA GLY A 19 -3.73 -4.67 -17.73
C GLY A 19 -4.92 -3.74 -17.63
N ASN A 20 -4.91 -2.92 -16.59
CA ASN A 20 -5.94 -1.94 -16.28
C ASN A 20 -5.49 -0.55 -16.76
N ILE A 21 -5.91 -0.20 -17.98
CA ILE A 21 -5.60 1.10 -18.59
C ILE A 21 -6.11 2.28 -17.76
N TYR A 22 -7.30 2.14 -17.15
CA TYR A 22 -7.88 3.17 -16.29
C TYR A 22 -7.01 3.42 -15.06
N TYR A 23 -6.52 2.35 -14.44
CA TYR A 23 -5.58 2.43 -13.31
C TYR A 23 -4.29 3.16 -13.72
N VAL A 24 -3.67 2.78 -14.85
CA VAL A 24 -2.43 3.41 -15.32
C VAL A 24 -2.63 4.89 -15.64
N ARG A 25 -3.75 5.24 -16.29
CA ARG A 25 -4.13 6.65 -16.50
C ARG A 25 -4.24 7.42 -15.18
N SER A 26 -4.91 6.82 -14.19
CA SER A 26 -5.08 7.43 -12.87
C SER A 26 -3.72 7.72 -12.21
N ARG A 27 -2.84 6.71 -12.15
CA ARG A 27 -1.51 6.85 -11.56
C ARG A 27 -0.60 7.82 -12.33
N LEU A 28 -0.80 7.98 -13.63
CA LEU A 28 -0.07 8.94 -14.47
C LEU A 28 -0.72 10.33 -14.53
N GLY A 29 -1.77 10.59 -13.74
CA GLY A 29 -2.38 11.92 -13.63
C GLY A 29 -3.32 12.31 -14.78
N TYR A 30 -3.76 11.36 -15.60
CA TYR A 30 -4.73 11.63 -16.68
C TYR A 30 -6.17 11.75 -16.17
N ASN A 31 -6.46 11.20 -14.99
CA ASN A 31 -7.79 11.21 -14.41
C ASN A 31 -7.89 12.31 -13.32
N THR A 32 -9.10 12.86 -13.15
CA THR A 32 -9.39 13.88 -12.13
C THR A 32 -9.44 13.32 -10.71
N ALA A 33 -9.89 12.06 -10.58
CA ALA A 33 -9.81 11.33 -9.32
C ALA A 33 -8.41 10.71 -9.23
N GLN A 34 -7.67 11.09 -8.20
CA GLN A 34 -6.32 10.62 -7.95
C GLN A 34 -6.31 9.82 -6.65
N ASP A 35 -5.58 8.71 -6.67
CA ASP A 35 -5.34 7.86 -5.51
C ASP A 35 -3.86 8.03 -5.17
N TYR A 36 -3.55 8.90 -4.21
CA TYR A 36 -2.19 9.20 -3.74
C TYR A 36 -1.95 8.74 -2.32
N CYS A 37 -2.78 7.81 -1.86
CA CYS A 37 -2.76 7.36 -0.49
C CYS A 37 -1.41 6.74 -0.13
N VAL A 38 -0.87 7.17 1.00
CA VAL A 38 0.20 6.46 1.67
C VAL A 38 -0.44 5.57 2.73
N ASN A 39 -0.42 4.26 2.48
CA ASN A 39 -0.95 3.25 3.37
C ASN A 39 0.20 2.59 4.14
N GLY A 40 -0.05 2.27 5.40
CA GLY A 40 0.86 1.54 6.27
C GLY A 40 0.10 0.56 7.16
N PHE A 41 0.85 -0.28 7.86
CA PHE A 41 0.31 -1.23 8.83
C PHE A 41 0.53 -0.69 10.24
N ALA A 42 -0.44 -0.91 11.13
CA ALA A 42 -0.32 -0.52 12.53
C ALA A 42 0.70 -1.36 13.31
N PHE A 43 0.91 -2.62 12.90
CA PHE A 43 1.77 -3.56 13.63
C PHE A 43 2.83 -4.21 12.72
N ARG A 44 4.10 -4.19 13.16
CA ARG A 44 5.23 -4.84 12.47
C ARG A 44 5.26 -6.36 12.63
N SER A 45 4.87 -6.86 13.81
CA SER A 45 4.92 -8.28 14.14
C SER A 45 4.07 -9.11 13.17
N TYR A 46 4.61 -10.23 12.67
CA TYR A 46 3.93 -11.13 11.72
C TYR A 46 3.48 -10.48 10.40
N LEU A 47 4.03 -9.34 10.02
CA LEU A 47 3.65 -8.63 8.79
C LEU A 47 3.83 -9.51 7.54
N GLU A 48 4.88 -10.31 7.49
CA GLU A 48 5.21 -11.21 6.39
C GLU A 48 4.22 -12.38 6.24
N LYS A 49 3.34 -12.58 7.21
CA LYS A 49 2.25 -13.57 7.15
C LYS A 49 0.91 -12.96 6.71
N ASN A 50 0.84 -11.64 6.54
CA ASN A 50 -0.36 -10.94 6.10
C ASN A 50 -0.55 -11.06 4.58
N ASN A 51 -1.77 -11.38 4.13
CA ASN A 51 -2.07 -11.57 2.72
C ASN A 51 -1.94 -10.27 1.91
N TYR A 52 -2.33 -9.13 2.48
CA TYR A 52 -2.17 -7.84 1.82
C TYR A 52 -0.68 -7.49 1.67
N TYR A 53 0.15 -7.74 2.69
CA TYR A 53 1.60 -7.63 2.58
C TYR A 53 2.16 -8.48 1.43
N ASN A 54 1.74 -9.74 1.31
CA ASN A 54 2.23 -10.64 0.24
C ASN A 54 1.93 -10.09 -1.17
N VAL A 55 0.78 -9.43 -1.33
CA VAL A 55 0.43 -8.74 -2.59
C VAL A 55 1.36 -7.56 -2.82
N LEU A 56 1.59 -6.72 -1.79
CA LEU A 56 2.46 -5.54 -1.90
C LEU A 56 3.94 -5.90 -2.14
N SER A 57 4.44 -6.97 -1.52
CA SER A 57 5.82 -7.43 -1.67
C SER A 57 6.13 -8.02 -3.04
N SER A 58 5.10 -8.31 -3.85
CA SER A 58 5.26 -8.81 -5.22
C SER A 58 5.72 -7.72 -6.21
N GLY A 59 5.76 -6.46 -5.77
CA GLY A 59 6.20 -5.31 -6.53
C GLY A 59 5.06 -4.31 -6.80
N PRO A 60 5.38 -3.10 -7.28
CA PRO A 60 4.37 -2.07 -7.50
C PRO A 60 3.35 -2.48 -8.56
N GLU A 61 2.07 -2.45 -8.23
CA GLU A 61 0.96 -2.81 -9.14
C GLU A 61 1.01 -2.04 -10.48
N ILE A 62 1.47 -0.79 -10.47
CA ILE A 62 1.66 0.00 -11.69
C ILE A 62 2.66 -0.63 -12.66
N MET A 63 3.72 -1.27 -12.16
CA MET A 63 4.71 -1.97 -12.98
C MET A 63 4.09 -3.16 -13.68
N GLN A 64 3.29 -3.95 -12.94
CA GLN A 64 2.58 -5.09 -13.51
C GLN A 64 1.59 -4.67 -14.60
N ASN A 65 0.86 -3.58 -14.38
CA ASN A 65 -0.08 -3.06 -15.37
C ASN A 65 0.63 -2.53 -16.62
N ILE A 66 1.77 -1.83 -16.48
CA ILE A 66 2.57 -1.38 -17.62
C ILE A 66 3.14 -2.58 -18.41
N GLU A 67 3.64 -3.60 -17.71
CA GLU A 67 4.10 -4.85 -18.30
C GLU A 67 3.03 -5.48 -19.20
N TRP A 68 1.82 -5.66 -18.68
CA TRP A 68 0.71 -6.26 -19.41
C TRP A 68 0.23 -5.40 -20.57
N LEU A 69 0.06 -4.09 -20.35
CA LEU A 69 -0.38 -3.17 -21.41
C LEU A 69 0.61 -3.11 -22.57
N LEU A 70 1.91 -3.16 -22.29
CA LEU A 70 2.94 -3.00 -23.32
C LEU A 70 3.57 -4.32 -23.80
N GLY A 71 3.13 -5.46 -23.25
CA GLY A 71 3.70 -6.78 -23.56
C GLY A 71 5.19 -6.90 -23.21
N ILE A 72 5.62 -6.34 -22.07
CA ILE A 72 7.02 -6.32 -21.64
C ILE A 72 7.29 -7.48 -20.69
N ASN A 73 7.46 -8.67 -21.24
CA ASN A 73 7.66 -9.89 -20.45
C ASN A 73 8.77 -9.75 -19.39
N GLY A 74 8.43 -9.98 -18.13
CA GLY A 74 9.38 -10.05 -17.02
C GLY A 74 9.75 -8.71 -16.40
N MET A 75 9.12 -7.60 -16.79
CA MET A 75 9.44 -6.25 -16.29
C MET A 75 9.29 -6.14 -14.77
N ILE A 76 8.24 -6.70 -14.16
CA ILE A 76 8.06 -6.66 -12.70
C ILE A 76 9.12 -7.52 -12.00
N SER A 77 9.41 -8.71 -12.54
CA SER A 77 10.42 -9.61 -11.99
C SER A 77 11.81 -8.97 -12.04
N ASP A 78 12.15 -8.33 -13.15
CA ASP A 78 13.41 -7.60 -13.30
C ASP A 78 13.50 -6.42 -12.34
N TYR A 79 12.42 -5.66 -12.14
CA TYR A 79 12.37 -4.60 -11.14
C TYR A 79 12.62 -5.15 -9.73
N CYS A 80 11.88 -6.18 -9.33
CA CYS A 80 12.01 -6.78 -8.00
C CYS A 80 13.42 -7.35 -7.78
N ASN A 81 13.99 -8.08 -8.76
CA ASN A 81 15.32 -8.68 -8.68
C ASN A 81 16.46 -7.66 -8.62
N ASN A 82 16.24 -6.43 -9.09
CA ASN A 82 17.24 -5.35 -9.11
C ASN A 82 16.91 -4.22 -8.14
N SER A 83 15.94 -4.42 -7.25
CA SER A 83 15.54 -3.46 -6.23
C SER A 83 15.69 -4.06 -4.84
N LYS A 84 15.52 -3.20 -3.83
CA LYS A 84 15.50 -3.59 -2.43
C LYS A 84 14.13 -3.24 -1.87
N TYR A 85 13.56 -4.14 -1.09
CA TYR A 85 12.29 -3.92 -0.43
C TYR A 85 12.54 -3.50 1.01
N TYR A 86 11.85 -2.44 1.45
CA TYR A 86 12.09 -1.83 2.75
C TYR A 86 10.80 -1.72 3.56
N CYS A 87 10.90 -1.99 4.85
CA CYS A 87 9.91 -1.58 5.84
C CYS A 87 10.39 -0.30 6.50
N MET A 88 9.56 0.75 6.50
CA MET A 88 9.87 2.02 7.16
C MET A 88 8.92 2.22 8.33
N GLU A 89 9.46 2.47 9.52
CA GLU A 89 8.69 2.76 10.71
C GLU A 89 8.53 4.27 10.89
N TYR A 90 7.29 4.69 11.18
CA TYR A 90 6.95 6.08 11.46
C TYR A 90 6.12 6.21 12.73
N LEU A 91 6.45 7.21 13.54
CA LEU A 91 5.67 7.64 14.70
C LEU A 91 4.85 8.88 14.33
N ILE A 92 3.60 8.64 13.91
CA ILE A 92 2.71 9.68 13.38
C ILE A 92 1.61 10.00 14.41
N PRO A 93 1.29 11.29 14.65
CA PRO A 93 0.17 11.66 15.52
C PRO A 93 -1.17 11.09 15.03
N LEU A 94 -2.01 10.59 15.95
CA LEU A 94 -3.34 10.06 15.60
C LEU A 94 -4.22 11.08 14.87
N SER A 95 -4.02 12.38 15.10
CA SER A 95 -4.73 13.45 14.41
C SER A 95 -4.48 13.46 12.90
N GLU A 96 -3.33 12.96 12.46
CA GLU A 96 -2.90 12.91 11.04
C GLU A 96 -3.27 11.58 10.36
N VAL A 97 -3.57 10.54 11.15
CA VAL A 97 -3.81 9.17 10.65
C VAL A 97 -5.30 8.92 10.46
N ILE A 98 -5.65 8.31 9.32
CA ILE A 98 -6.97 7.80 8.97
C ILE A 98 -6.93 6.28 9.09
N PHE A 99 -7.89 5.67 9.77
CA PHE A 99 -7.98 4.21 9.87
C PHE A 99 -8.73 3.70 8.64
N ASP A 100 -8.14 2.80 7.85
CA ASP A 100 -8.76 2.31 6.61
C ASP A 100 -9.74 1.16 6.90
N ILE A 101 -10.81 1.51 7.60
CA ILE A 101 -11.86 0.58 8.04
C ILE A 101 -13.24 1.13 7.69
N ASN A 102 -14.24 0.24 7.71
CA ASN A 102 -15.63 0.66 7.57
C ASN A 102 -16.03 1.56 8.75
N ASN A 103 -16.47 2.79 8.45
CA ASN A 103 -16.82 3.81 9.44
C ASN A 103 -15.66 4.17 10.39
N PRO A 104 -14.62 4.87 9.89
CA PRO A 104 -13.44 5.15 10.70
C PRO A 104 -13.73 6.09 11.87
N PRO A 105 -13.04 5.92 13.01
CA PRO A 105 -13.10 6.85 14.13
C PRO A 105 -12.64 8.25 13.70
N LYS A 106 -13.32 9.29 14.21
CA LYS A 106 -13.12 10.68 13.76
C LYS A 106 -12.25 11.48 14.72
N THR A 107 -12.37 11.20 16.02
CA THR A 107 -11.62 11.90 17.06
C THR A 107 -10.42 11.08 17.52
N ASP A 108 -9.39 11.74 18.05
CA ASP A 108 -8.22 11.06 18.60
C ASP A 108 -8.58 10.14 19.76
N CYS A 109 -9.63 10.46 20.52
CA CYS A 109 -10.15 9.61 21.58
C CYS A 109 -10.74 8.30 21.01
N GLU A 110 -11.59 8.39 19.98
CA GLU A 110 -12.14 7.21 19.30
C GLU A 110 -11.04 6.38 18.63
N LYS A 111 -10.07 7.03 17.97
CA LYS A 111 -8.91 6.37 17.36
C LYS A 111 -8.09 5.62 18.41
N THR A 112 -7.86 6.25 19.55
CA THR A 112 -7.15 5.64 20.69
C THR A 112 -7.90 4.40 21.19
N VAL A 113 -9.20 4.51 21.41
CA VAL A 113 -10.03 3.38 21.87
C VAL A 113 -10.00 2.24 20.85
N GLU A 114 -10.12 2.53 19.57
CA GLU A 114 -10.09 1.51 18.52
C GLU A 114 -8.72 0.83 18.42
N PHE A 115 -7.63 1.62 18.42
CA PHE A 115 -6.28 1.08 18.41
C PHE A 115 -6.02 0.17 19.62
N LEU A 116 -6.44 0.58 20.83
CA LEU A 116 -6.29 -0.24 22.03
C LEU A 116 -7.07 -1.55 21.96
N LYS A 117 -8.27 -1.58 21.36
CA LYS A 117 -8.99 -2.84 21.13
C LYS A 117 -8.20 -3.79 20.23
N GLN A 118 -7.65 -3.28 19.13
CA GLN A 118 -6.84 -4.07 18.20
C GLN A 118 -5.60 -4.64 18.90
N VAL A 119 -4.92 -3.83 19.73
CA VAL A 119 -3.79 -4.28 20.55
C VAL A 119 -4.20 -5.39 21.52
N ILE A 120 -5.31 -5.22 22.25
CA ILE A 120 -5.77 -6.20 23.25
C ILE A 120 -6.16 -7.52 22.58
N LEU A 121 -6.88 -7.49 21.47
CA LEU A 121 -7.26 -8.68 20.72
C LEU A 121 -6.03 -9.45 20.25
N ARG A 122 -5.06 -8.74 19.67
CA ARG A 122 -3.80 -9.32 19.22
C ARG A 122 -3.02 -9.97 20.37
N LEU A 123 -2.86 -9.26 21.49
CA LEU A 123 -2.17 -9.79 22.67
C LEU A 123 -2.89 -11.02 23.24
N TYR A 124 -4.23 -11.04 23.20
CA TYR A 124 -5.02 -12.18 23.62
C TYR A 124 -4.81 -13.39 22.70
N ASP A 125 -4.84 -13.21 21.38
CA ASP A 125 -4.58 -14.28 20.40
C ASP A 125 -3.17 -14.86 20.55
N GLU A 126 -2.17 -14.00 20.73
CA GLU A 126 -0.80 -14.42 21.03
C GLU A 126 -0.73 -15.22 22.34
N TRP A 127 -1.46 -14.81 23.39
CA TRP A 127 -1.47 -15.48 24.68
C TRP A 127 -2.10 -16.88 24.64
N ILE A 128 -3.17 -17.08 23.86
CA ILE A 128 -3.83 -18.39 23.75
C ILE A 128 -3.18 -19.32 22.72
N GLU A 129 -2.04 -18.91 22.13
CA GLU A 129 -1.37 -19.61 21.03
C GLU A 129 -2.33 -19.95 19.88
N SER A 130 -3.37 -19.13 19.67
CA SER A 130 -4.26 -19.31 18.53
C SER A 130 -3.47 -19.04 17.26
N SER A 131 -3.93 -19.59 16.14
CA SER A 131 -3.45 -19.19 14.83
C SER A 131 -3.91 -17.75 14.58
N PHE A 132 -3.20 -16.78 15.15
CA PHE A 132 -3.43 -15.36 14.92
C PHE A 132 -3.56 -15.14 13.41
N ILE A 133 -4.74 -14.68 12.99
CA ILE A 133 -5.03 -14.42 11.60
C ILE A 133 -4.33 -13.11 11.26
N CYS A 134 -3.15 -13.23 10.65
CA CYS A 134 -2.28 -12.09 10.35
C CYS A 134 -2.91 -11.05 9.41
N ASP A 135 -4.07 -11.38 8.81
CA ASP A 135 -4.82 -10.51 7.91
C ASP A 135 -5.56 -9.36 8.60
N GLU A 136 -5.72 -9.37 9.93
CA GLU A 136 -6.44 -8.32 10.68
C GLU A 136 -5.57 -7.12 11.06
N ASN A 137 -4.42 -6.94 10.40
CA ASN A 137 -3.56 -5.79 10.69
C ASN A 137 -4.24 -4.49 10.25
N LEU A 138 -4.46 -3.57 11.20
CA LEU A 138 -5.11 -2.31 10.94
C LEU A 138 -4.29 -1.49 9.93
N ILE A 139 -4.92 -1.17 8.79
CA ILE A 139 -4.33 -0.31 7.77
C ILE A 139 -4.53 1.14 8.19
N LEU A 140 -3.42 1.89 8.18
CA LEU A 140 -3.33 3.29 8.52
C LEU A 140 -3.02 4.08 7.26
N ARG A 141 -3.70 5.21 7.09
CA ARG A 141 -3.58 6.08 5.91
C ARG A 141 -3.29 7.50 6.33
N LEU A 142 -2.65 8.24 5.44
CA LEU A 142 -2.62 9.70 5.49
C LEU A 142 -3.61 10.28 4.48
N SER A 143 -3.92 11.58 4.59
CA SER A 143 -4.66 12.26 3.53
C SER A 143 -3.87 12.25 2.21
N ASP A 144 -4.56 12.33 1.08
CA ASP A 144 -3.95 12.25 -0.26
C ASP A 144 -2.95 13.38 -0.55
N ASP A 145 -3.03 14.48 0.19
CA ASP A 145 -2.16 15.66 0.13
C ASP A 145 -1.14 15.72 1.27
N ALA A 146 -1.12 14.71 2.14
CA ALA A 146 -0.20 14.66 3.27
C ALA A 146 1.24 14.50 2.81
N HIS A 147 2.14 15.16 3.53
CA HIS A 147 3.57 15.00 3.38
C HIS A 147 4.11 14.39 4.67
N ILE A 148 4.73 13.21 4.56
CA ILE A 148 5.42 12.58 5.69
C ILE A 148 6.55 13.51 6.14
N LYS A 149 6.53 13.86 7.42
CA LYS A 149 7.54 14.73 8.02
C LYS A 149 8.73 13.90 8.48
N SER A 150 9.94 14.43 8.27
CA SER A 150 11.17 13.74 8.65
C SER A 150 11.26 13.43 10.15
N GLU A 151 10.64 14.26 10.99
CA GLU A 151 10.59 14.06 12.44
C GLU A 151 9.73 12.86 12.89
N TRP A 152 8.89 12.32 12.00
CA TRP A 152 8.11 11.11 12.28
C TRP A 152 8.87 9.83 11.96
N PHE A 153 9.96 9.91 11.21
CA PHE A 153 10.75 8.73 10.84
C PHE A 153 11.46 8.13 12.06
N VAL A 154 11.35 6.81 12.22
CA VAL A 154 11.99 6.06 13.30
C VAL A 154 13.15 5.25 12.75
N GLU A 155 12.86 4.26 11.89
CA GLU A 155 13.86 3.38 11.32
C GLU A 155 13.45 2.79 9.97
N ILE A 156 14.42 2.16 9.31
CA ILE A 156 14.23 1.45 8.05
C ILE A 156 14.93 0.09 8.12
N GLU A 157 14.22 -0.94 7.68
CA GLU A 157 14.68 -2.31 7.61
C GLU A 157 14.60 -2.79 6.15
N GLU A 158 15.65 -3.45 5.65
CA GLU A 158 15.63 -4.16 4.38
C GLU A 158 15.03 -5.56 4.62
N LEU A 159 13.99 -5.93 3.87
CA LEU A 159 13.27 -7.20 3.98
C LEU A 159 13.71 -8.23 2.93
#